data_AF-A0A7S2CD23-F1
#
_entry.id   AF-A0A7S2CD23-F1
#
_cell.length_a   1.000
_cell.length_b   1.000
_cell.length_c   1.000
_cell.angle_alpha   90.00
_cell.angle_beta   90.00
_cell.angle_gamma   90.00
#
_symmetry.space_group_name_H-M   'P 1'
#
loop_
_entity.id
_entity.type
_entity.pdbx_description
1 polymer ?
#
loop_
_entity_poly.entity_id
_entity_poly.type
_entity_poly.pdbx_seq_one_letter_code
_entity_poly.pdbx_strand_id
1 'polypeptide(L)'
;EVELLVLQGVPIDQPVVQHGPFVMNTRNEIMQAFQDYQATQFGSWPHADDDPVHPRERGRFAQYADGHEDLPEEVPVDIGSMSVKELKAFITAKGLTHGDCVEKSDLQARAAEAQGDAQCAAEDG
;
A
#
# COMPACT_ATOMS: atom_id res chain seq x y z
N GLU A 1 -29.07 -18.44 5.87
CA GLU A 1 -28.83 -17.03 6.21
C GLU A 1 -29.37 -16.19 5.06
N VAL A 2 -30.01 -15.04 5.31
CA VAL A 2 -30.61 -14.20 4.27
C VAL A 2 -30.11 -12.78 4.43
N GLU A 3 -29.53 -12.23 3.38
CA GLU A 3 -29.16 -10.82 3.28
C GLU A 3 -30.15 -10.10 2.37
N LEU A 4 -30.68 -8.98 2.85
CA LEU A 4 -31.54 -8.09 2.08
C LEU A 4 -30.98 -6.66 2.16
N LEU A 5 -30.98 -5.96 1.03
CA LEU A 5 -30.73 -4.53 0.95
C LEU A 5 -32.01 -3.82 0.50
N VAL A 6 -32.52 -2.91 1.33
CA VAL A 6 -33.67 -2.06 1.02
C VAL A 6 -33.20 -0.62 0.91
N LEU A 7 -33.50 0.01 -0.23
CA LEU A 7 -33.19 1.42 -0.50
C LEU A 7 -34.49 2.16 -0.80
N GLN A 8 -34.67 3.36 -0.22
CA GLN A 8 -35.79 4.25 -0.48
C GLN A 8 -35.29 5.67 -0.77
N GLY A 9 -35.95 6.39 -1.67
CA GLY A 9 -35.64 7.78 -2.00
C GLY A 9 -36.88 8.53 -2.50
N VAL A 10 -36.83 9.86 -2.43
CA VAL A 10 -37.83 10.75 -3.06
C VAL A 10 -37.57 10.76 -4.57
N PRO A 11 -38.60 10.72 -5.43
CA PRO A 11 -38.42 10.85 -6.87
C PRO A 11 -37.69 12.15 -7.24
N ILE A 12 -36.80 12.08 -8.22
CA ILE A 12 -36.02 13.22 -8.71
C ILE A 12 -36.86 14.18 -9.58
N ASP A 13 -38.00 13.72 -10.13
CA ASP A 13 -38.92 14.49 -10.97
C ASP A 13 -38.27 15.19 -12.18
N GLN A 14 -37.20 14.61 -12.71
CA GLN A 14 -36.53 15.07 -13.93
C GLN A 14 -36.43 13.96 -14.97
N PRO A 15 -36.32 14.32 -16.27
CA PRO A 15 -35.97 13.35 -17.30
C PRO A 15 -34.63 12.70 -16.97
N VAL A 16 -34.56 11.37 -17.09
CA VAL A 16 -33.34 10.59 -16.92
C VAL A 16 -33.04 9.90 -18.24
N VAL A 17 -31.86 10.17 -18.79
CA VAL A 17 -31.33 9.53 -19.99
C VAL A 17 -30.00 8.90 -19.61
N GLN A 18 -29.90 7.59 -19.77
CA GLN A 18 -28.68 6.82 -19.48
C GLN A 18 -28.12 6.25 -20.77
N HIS A 19 -26.80 6.36 -20.94
CA HIS A 19 -26.08 5.61 -21.97
C HIS A 19 -24.68 5.24 -21.48
N GLY A 20 -24.44 3.94 -21.34
CA GLY A 20 -23.16 3.44 -20.84
C GLY A 20 -22.91 3.92 -19.40
N PRO A 21 -21.74 4.50 -19.09
CA PRO A 21 -21.40 4.98 -17.75
C PRO A 21 -22.01 6.34 -17.39
N PHE A 22 -22.66 7.03 -18.35
CA PHE A 22 -23.15 8.39 -18.15
C PHE A 22 -24.67 8.45 -18.00
N VAL A 23 -25.12 9.29 -17.06
CA VAL A 23 -26.53 9.58 -16.77
C VAL A 23 -26.71 11.09 -16.79
N MET A 24 -27.64 11.58 -17.62
CA MET A 24 -27.92 13.00 -17.82
C MET A 24 -29.43 13.23 -18.02
N ASN A 25 -29.86 14.48 -18.24
CA ASN A 25 -31.26 14.82 -18.48
C ASN A 25 -31.65 14.76 -19.96
N THR A 26 -30.70 14.95 -20.89
CA THR A 26 -30.97 14.92 -22.34
C THR A 26 -29.97 14.08 -23.14
N ARG A 27 -30.35 13.67 -24.36
CA ARG A 27 -29.45 12.95 -25.27
C ARG A 27 -28.25 13.79 -25.73
N ASN A 28 -28.43 15.11 -25.86
CA ASN A 28 -27.35 16.00 -26.26
C ASN A 28 -26.29 16.10 -25.16
N GLU A 29 -26.70 16.16 -23.89
CA GLU A 29 -25.77 16.11 -22.74
C GLU A 29 -24.99 14.80 -22.68
N ILE A 30 -25.61 13.67 -23.00
CA ILE A 30 -24.89 12.39 -23.11
C ILE A 30 -23.81 12.46 -24.20
N MET A 31 -24.13 12.98 -25.39
CA MET A 31 -23.15 13.13 -26.46
C MET A 31 -22.01 14.08 -26.06
N GLN A 32 -22.32 15.17 -25.35
CA GLN A 32 -21.32 16.07 -24.81
C GLN A 32 -20.43 15.37 -23.79
N ALA A 33 -21.00 14.61 -22.85
CA ALA A 33 -20.24 13.86 -21.85
C ALA A 33 -19.28 12.85 -22.50
N PHE A 34 -19.69 12.19 -23.58
CA PHE A 34 -18.80 11.33 -24.36
C PHE A 34 -17.68 12.13 -25.04
N GLN A 35 -17.96 13.31 -25.59
CA GLN A 35 -16.94 14.17 -26.20
C GLN A 35 -15.93 14.65 -25.15
N ASP A 36 -16.42 15.08 -23.98
CA ASP A 36 -15.58 15.52 -22.87
C ASP A 36 -14.70 14.37 -22.36
N TYR A 37 -15.27 13.17 -22.27
CA TYR A 37 -14.54 11.95 -21.92
C TYR A 37 -13.50 11.57 -22.98
N GLN A 38 -13.79 11.73 -24.27
CA GLN A 38 -12.80 11.45 -25.31
C GLN A 38 -11.68 12.50 -25.34
N ALA A 39 -12.01 13.76 -25.04
CA ALA A 39 -11.07 14.86 -25.05
C ALA A 39 -10.16 14.87 -23.81
N THR A 40 -10.71 14.51 -22.65
CA THR A 40 -10.03 14.65 -21.36
C THR A 40 -10.00 13.38 -20.53
N GLN A 41 -10.56 12.26 -21.00
CA GLN A 41 -10.81 11.07 -20.17
C GLN A 41 -11.65 11.46 -18.94
N PHE A 42 -11.05 11.61 -17.77
CA PHE A 42 -11.72 12.11 -16.56
C PHE A 42 -11.14 13.45 -16.08
N GLY A 43 -10.64 14.27 -17.01
CA GLY A 43 -9.87 15.48 -16.72
C GLY A 43 -8.36 15.22 -16.75
N SER A 44 -7.59 15.88 -15.92
CA SER A 44 -6.15 15.60 -15.81
C SER A 44 -5.93 14.36 -14.93
N TRP A 45 -6.10 13.17 -15.50
CA TRP A 45 -5.61 11.94 -14.86
C TRP A 45 -4.14 12.14 -14.49
N PRO A 46 -3.78 12.22 -13.18
CA PRO A 46 -2.48 12.69 -12.76
C PRO A 46 -1.39 11.61 -12.86
N HIS A 47 -1.78 10.40 -13.25
CA HIS A 47 -0.89 9.25 -13.33
C HIS A 47 -0.46 9.02 -14.78
N ALA A 48 0.77 8.52 -14.96
CA ALA A 48 1.34 8.29 -16.29
C ALA A 48 0.69 7.10 -17.01
N ASP A 49 0.21 6.12 -16.26
CA ASP A 49 -0.44 4.91 -16.75
C ASP A 49 -1.92 4.91 -16.39
N ASP A 50 -2.73 4.25 -17.22
CA ASP A 50 -4.18 4.06 -16.96
C ASP A 50 -4.42 3.16 -15.74
N ASP A 51 -3.47 2.28 -15.43
CA ASP A 51 -3.48 1.37 -14.27
C ASP A 51 -2.29 1.68 -13.34
N PRO A 52 -2.37 2.73 -12.51
CA PRO A 52 -1.28 3.10 -11.61
C PRO A 52 -1.09 2.02 -10.53
N VAL A 53 0.04 1.31 -10.63
CA VAL A 53 0.48 0.35 -9.62
C VAL A 53 1.76 0.85 -8.98
N HIS A 54 1.79 0.92 -7.66
CA HIS A 54 3.00 1.29 -6.93
C HIS A 54 4.02 0.14 -6.94
N PRO A 55 5.33 0.43 -7.05
CA PRO A 55 6.37 -0.59 -7.00
C PRO A 55 6.28 -1.42 -5.72
N ARG A 56 6.50 -2.73 -5.83
CA ARG A 56 6.40 -3.65 -4.68
C ARG A 56 7.41 -3.32 -3.58
N GLU A 57 8.57 -2.80 -3.98
CA GLU A 57 9.68 -2.42 -3.12
C GLU A 57 9.34 -1.21 -2.23
N ARG A 58 8.34 -0.42 -2.62
CA ARG A 58 7.91 0.77 -1.86
C ARG A 58 7.24 0.40 -0.53
N GLY A 59 6.76 -0.84 -0.38
CA GLY A 59 6.09 -1.28 0.84
C GLY A 59 4.74 -0.59 1.05
N ARG A 60 4.29 -0.54 2.32
CA ARG A 60 3.06 0.18 2.68
C ARG A 60 3.39 1.66 2.85
N PHE A 61 2.48 2.54 2.44
CA PHE A 61 2.59 3.98 2.62
C PHE A 61 1.19 4.60 2.61
N ALA A 62 1.05 5.82 3.13
CA ALA A 62 -0.16 6.62 3.00
C ALA A 62 0.21 7.99 2.40
N GLN A 63 -0.40 8.35 1.28
CA GLN A 63 -0.26 9.69 0.69
C GLN A 63 -1.50 10.53 1.05
N TYR A 64 -1.27 11.76 1.48
CA TYR A 64 -2.32 12.71 1.83
C TYR A 64 -2.50 13.77 0.74
N ALA A 65 -3.66 14.44 0.75
CA ALA A 65 -4.01 15.44 -0.28
C ALA A 65 -3.12 16.70 -0.26
N ASP A 66 -2.43 16.96 0.85
CA ASP A 66 -1.44 18.04 0.99
C ASP A 66 -0.05 17.66 0.45
N GLY A 67 0.12 16.43 -0.04
CA GLY A 67 1.37 15.88 -0.55
C GLY A 67 2.27 15.25 0.50
N HIS A 68 1.85 15.18 1.78
CA HIS A 68 2.59 14.45 2.80
C HIS A 68 2.51 12.94 2.56
N GLU A 69 3.58 12.22 2.91
CA GLU A 69 3.60 10.76 2.88
C GLU A 69 4.02 10.20 4.24
N ASP A 70 3.22 9.27 4.77
CA ASP A 70 3.59 8.46 5.93
C ASP A 70 4.05 7.08 5.48
N LEU A 71 5.24 6.69 5.95
CA LEU A 71 5.70 5.31 5.92
C LEU A 71 5.42 4.66 7.27
N PRO A 72 5.06 3.37 7.33
CA PRO A 72 4.90 2.68 8.59
C PRO A 72 6.23 2.71 9.34
N GLU A 73 6.19 2.98 10.64
CA GLU A 73 7.35 2.80 11.50
C GLU A 73 7.86 1.36 11.37
N GLU A 74 9.19 1.19 11.30
CA GLU A 74 9.81 -0.12 11.33
C GLU A 74 9.46 -0.78 12.67
N VAL A 75 8.52 -1.72 12.64
CA VAL A 75 8.16 -2.48 13.84
C VAL A 75 9.38 -3.31 14.22
N PRO A 76 9.91 -3.18 15.46
CA PRO A 76 11.06 -3.97 15.88
C PRO A 76 10.74 -5.45 15.75
N VAL A 77 11.61 -6.16 15.02
CA VAL A 77 11.45 -7.59 14.76
C VAL A 77 11.67 -8.34 16.08
N ASP A 78 10.65 -9.06 16.57
CA ASP A 78 10.76 -9.89 17.77
C ASP A 78 11.53 -11.19 17.48
N ILE A 79 12.85 -11.13 17.65
CA ILE A 79 13.78 -12.25 17.47
C ILE A 79 13.41 -13.46 18.34
N GLY A 80 12.82 -13.23 19.52
CA GLY A 80 12.45 -14.30 20.45
C GLY A 80 11.40 -15.25 19.88
N SER A 81 10.48 -14.73 19.07
CA SER A 81 9.38 -15.48 18.46
C SER A 81 9.74 -16.17 17.14
N MET A 82 10.84 -15.78 16.49
CA MET A 82 11.21 -16.29 15.16
C MET A 82 11.56 -17.79 15.16
N SER A 83 11.24 -18.46 14.06
CA SER A 83 11.69 -19.82 13.75
C SER A 83 13.15 -19.84 13.28
N VAL A 84 13.77 -21.02 13.31
CA VAL A 84 15.16 -21.23 12.84
C VAL A 84 15.35 -20.77 11.39
N LYS A 85 14.33 -20.97 10.53
CA LYS A 85 14.38 -20.56 9.11
C LYS A 85 14.38 -19.03 8.98
N GLU A 86 13.57 -18.36 9.78
CA GLU A 86 13.46 -16.90 9.79
C GLU A 86 14.72 -16.26 10.37
N LEU A 87 15.28 -16.82 11.45
CA LEU A 87 16.54 -16.34 12.04
C LEU A 87 17.71 -16.43 11.05
N LYS A 88 17.86 -17.56 10.34
CA LYS A 88 18.91 -17.73 9.32
C LYS A 88 18.74 -16.74 8.17
N ALA A 89 17.51 -16.56 7.69
CA ALA A 89 17.20 -15.60 6.63
C ALA A 89 17.49 -14.16 7.07
N PHE A 90 17.15 -13.79 8.31
CA PHE A 90 17.40 -12.47 8.88
C PHE A 90 18.90 -12.16 9.00
N ILE A 91 19.69 -13.10 9.55
CA ILE A 91 21.14 -12.94 9.69
C ILE A 91 21.80 -12.78 8.30
N THR A 92 21.42 -13.61 7.33
CA THR A 92 21.95 -13.51 5.96
C THR A 92 21.51 -12.23 5.25
N ALA A 93 20.27 -11.75 5.45
CA ALA A 93 19.80 -10.48 4.90
C ALA A 93 20.56 -9.27 5.47
N LYS A 94 21.07 -9.37 6.71
CA LYS A 94 21.94 -8.38 7.34
C LYS A 94 23.43 -8.56 7.01
N GLY A 95 23.79 -9.50 6.14
CA GLY A 95 25.16 -9.72 5.67
C GLY A 95 26.06 -10.51 6.63
N LEU A 96 25.50 -11.09 7.70
CA LEU A 96 26.23 -11.90 8.67
C LEU A 96 26.17 -13.39 8.27
N THR A 97 27.19 -14.14 8.69
CA THR A 97 27.25 -15.60 8.52
C THR A 97 26.73 -16.30 9.79
N HIS A 98 26.08 -17.45 9.61
CA HIS A 98 25.50 -18.25 10.70
C HIS A 98 26.03 -19.69 10.74
N GLY A 99 27.15 -19.97 10.03
CA GLY A 99 27.70 -21.32 9.90
C GLY A 99 28.14 -21.94 11.23
N ASP A 100 28.51 -21.10 12.19
CA ASP A 100 29.00 -21.51 13.51
C ASP A 100 27.89 -21.61 14.57
N CYS A 101 26.64 -21.30 14.21
CA CYS A 101 25.49 -21.38 15.11
C CYS A 101 24.88 -22.79 15.07
N VAL A 102 24.92 -23.50 16.19
CA VAL A 102 24.44 -24.89 16.29
C VAL A 102 23.00 -24.91 16.80
N GLU A 103 22.72 -24.10 17.82
CA GLU A 103 21.42 -24.08 18.49
C GLU A 103 20.55 -22.87 18.08
N LYS A 104 19.23 -22.97 18.31
CA LYS A 104 18.31 -21.84 18.08
C LYS A 104 18.72 -20.60 18.89
N SER A 105 19.23 -20.79 20.10
CA SER A 105 19.72 -19.72 20.97
C SER A 105 20.89 -18.95 20.34
N ASP A 106 21.79 -19.64 19.64
CA ASP A 106 22.96 -19.01 19.00
C ASP A 106 22.53 -18.15 17.81
N LEU A 107 21.53 -18.64 17.06
CA LEU A 107 20.90 -17.88 15.98
C LEU A 107 20.15 -16.65 16.51
N GLN A 108 19.51 -16.76 17.67
CA GLN A 108 18.84 -15.62 18.31
C GLN A 108 19.86 -14.56 18.79
N ALA A 109 20.96 -14.99 19.41
CA ALA A 109 22.03 -14.08 19.84
C ALA A 109 22.66 -13.36 18.64
N ARG A 110 22.97 -14.08 17.57
CA ARG A 110 23.54 -13.51 16.33
C ARG A 110 22.56 -12.56 15.62
N ALA A 111 21.27 -12.88 15.62
CA ALA A 111 20.25 -11.98 15.08
C ALA A 111 20.12 -10.70 15.92
N ALA A 112 20.31 -10.79 17.25
CA ALA A 112 20.25 -9.64 18.14
C ALA A 112 21.46 -8.71 17.95
N GLU A 113 22.66 -9.27 17.73
CA GLU A 113 23.84 -8.51 17.29
C GLU A 113 23.54 -7.75 15.98
N ALA A 114 22.90 -8.41 15.01
CA ALA A 114 22.52 -7.82 13.72
C ALA A 114 21.47 -6.68 13.81
N GLN A 115 20.76 -6.58 14.94
CA GLN A 115 19.84 -5.47 15.23
C GLN A 115 20.51 -4.31 15.98
N GLY A 116 21.62 -4.56 16.68
CA GLY A 116 22.29 -3.61 17.58
C GLY A 116 23.23 -2.59 16.93
N ASP A 117 23.61 -2.77 15.66
CA ASP A 117 24.60 -1.92 14.98
C ASP A 117 24.08 -0.55 14.49
N ALA A 118 23.02 -0.03 15.10
CA ALA A 118 22.63 1.38 14.94
C ALA A 118 23.17 2.29 16.08
N GLN A 119 23.84 1.75 17.11
CA GLN A 119 24.25 2.58 18.25
C GLN A 119 25.55 2.14 18.95
N CYS A 120 26.64 2.00 18.20
CA CYS A 120 28.01 1.99 18.76
C CYS A 120 28.90 2.97 17.95
N ALA A 121 28.45 4.21 17.82
CA ALA A 121 29.25 5.31 17.29
C ALA A 121 29.01 6.59 18.11
N ALA A 122 29.29 6.54 19.41
CA ALA A 122 29.64 7.71 20.23
C ALA A 122 30.13 7.22 21.60
N GLU A 123 31.40 7.45 21.89
CA GLU A 123 32.00 7.88 23.17
C GLU A 123 33.46 7.39 23.25
N ASP A 124 34.32 8.04 22.47
CA ASP A 124 35.74 8.19 22.83
C ASP A 124 35.87 9.54 23.54
N GLY A 125 36.11 9.49 24.85
CA GLY A 125 36.47 10.62 25.72
C GLY A 125 37.62 10.22 26.62
#